data_AF-A0A2E0QQ13-F1
#
_entry.id   AF-A0A2E0QQ13-F1
#
_cell.length_a   1.000
_cell.length_b   1.000
_cell.length_c   1.000
_cell.angle_alpha   90.00
_cell.angle_beta   90.00
_cell.angle_gamma   90.00
#
_symmetry.space_group_name_H-M   'P 1'
#
loop_
_entity.id
_entity.type
_entity.pdbx_description
1 polymer ?
#
loop_
_entity_poly.entity_id
_entity_poly.type
_entity_poly.pdbx_seq_one_letter_code
_entity_poly.pdbx_strand_id
1 'polypeptide(L)' 'MASVTDIINDALTLPRSDRGYLAQKLIESLDDRDDFTDEEKATLDRRSQEMKDGTVEPLTLEQLKQQVRVNLG' A
#
# COMPACT_ATOMS: atom_id res chain seq x y z
N MET A 1 -28.25 -2.38 11.10
CA MET A 1 -26.86 -2.26 10.61
C MET A 1 -26.84 -2.80 9.20
N ALA A 2 -26.27 -2.06 8.24
CA ALA A 2 -26.01 -2.61 6.91
C ALA A 2 -25.08 -3.82 7.04
N SER A 3 -25.29 -4.87 6.26
CA SER A 3 -24.36 -5.99 6.24
C SER A 3 -23.03 -5.54 5.59
N VAL A 4 -21.95 -6.27 5.84
CA VAL A 4 -20.66 -6.02 5.16
C VAL A 4 -20.84 -6.07 3.64
N THR A 5 -21.70 -6.97 3.15
CA THR A 5 -22.04 -7.08 1.73
C THR A 5 -22.70 -5.82 1.18
N ASP A 6 -23.63 -5.22 1.92
CA ASP A 6 -24.30 -3.99 1.51
C ASP A 6 -23.30 -2.83 1.41
N ILE A 7 -22.39 -2.71 2.39
CA ILE A 7 -21.34 -1.68 2.40
C ILE A 7 -20.38 -1.85 1.21
N ILE A 8 -20.00 -3.09 0.89
CA ILE A 8 -19.15 -3.38 -0.27
C ILE A 8 -19.86 -2.98 -1.57
N ASN A 9 -21.13 -3.36 -1.73
CA ASN A 9 -21.91 -3.03 -2.91
C ASN A 9 -21.98 -1.51 -3.10
N ASP A 10 -22.30 -0.77 -2.04
CA ASP A 10 -22.37 0.69 -2.09
C ASP A 10 -21.00 1.29 -2.45
N ALA A 11 -19.91 0.83 -1.83
CA ALA A 11 -18.56 1.28 -2.14
C ALA A 11 -18.16 1.04 -3.60
N LEU A 12 -18.59 -0.08 -4.20
CA LEU A 12 -18.29 -0.41 -5.60
C LEU A 12 -19.03 0.50 -6.60
N THR A 13 -20.15 1.12 -6.20
CA THR A 13 -20.87 2.09 -7.05
C THR A 13 -20.21 3.46 -7.13
N LEU A 14 -19.30 3.79 -6.20
CA LEU A 14 -18.63 5.09 -6.15
C LEU A 14 -17.71 5.31 -7.37
N PRO A 15 -17.46 6.57 -7.77
CA PRO A 15 -16.40 6.92 -8.73
C PRO A 15 -15.04 6.37 -8.30
N ARG A 16 -14.14 6.10 -9.27
CA ARG A 16 -12.82 5.51 -9.00
C ARG A 16 -12.00 6.31 -7.99
N SER A 17 -12.02 7.63 -8.07
CA SER A 17 -11.33 8.53 -7.12
C SER A 17 -11.80 8.29 -5.70
N ASP A 18 -13.11 8.17 -5.52
CA ASP A 18 -13.77 8.12 -4.22
C ASP A 18 -13.61 6.74 -3.61
N ARG A 19 -13.61 5.67 -4.44
CA ARG A 19 -13.20 4.33 -4.02
C ARG A 19 -11.75 4.30 -3.55
N GLY A 20 -10.86 4.99 -4.25
CA GLY A 20 -9.45 5.10 -3.86
C GLY A 20 -9.29 5.79 -2.50
N TYR A 21 -10.01 6.90 -2.30
CA TYR A 21 -10.03 7.61 -1.02
C TYR A 21 -10.62 6.76 0.12
N LEU A 22 -11.74 6.08 -0.13
CA LEU A 22 -12.36 5.18 0.86
C LEU A 22 -11.42 4.03 1.22
N ALA A 23 -10.78 3.39 0.24
CA ALA A 23 -9.82 2.33 0.47
C ALA A 23 -8.65 2.82 1.33
N GLN A 24 -8.11 4.01 1.05
CA GLN A 24 -7.06 4.61 1.88
C GLN A 24 -7.51 4.80 3.32
N LYS A 25 -8.72 5.34 3.56
CA LYS A 25 -9.23 5.55 4.92
C LYS A 25 -9.49 4.25 5.67
N LEU A 26 -9.93 3.20 4.97
CA LEU A 26 -10.07 1.87 5.56
C LEU A 26 -8.72 1.27 5.94
N ILE A 27 -7.70 1.42 5.09
CA ILE A 27 -6.33 0.98 5.41
C ILE A 27 -5.80 1.74 6.63
N GLU A 28 -5.92 3.07 6.65
CA GLU A 28 -5.52 3.90 7.80
C GLU A 28 -6.25 3.49 9.08
N SER A 29 -7.52 3.08 9.01
CA SER A 29 -8.28 2.62 10.18
C SER A 29 -7.86 1.23 10.69
N LEU A 30 -7.15 0.45 9.88
CA LEU A 30 -6.62 -0.86 10.26
C LEU A 30 -5.19 -0.78 10.79
N ASP A 31 -4.47 0.30 10.48
CA ASP A 31 -3.16 0.62 11.05
C ASP A 31 -3.34 1.16 12.48
N ASP A 32 -3.73 0.28 13.40
CA ASP A 32 -3.69 0.51 14.87
C ASP A 32 -2.25 0.52 15.43
N ARG A 33 -1.24 0.46 14.56
CA ARG A 33 0.17 0.46 14.95
C ARG A 33 0.74 1.88 14.83
N ASP A 34 0.62 2.63 15.93
CA ASP A 34 1.27 3.93 16.10
C ASP A 34 2.82 3.85 16.04
N ASP A 35 3.41 2.65 16.07
CA ASP A 35 4.85 2.46 15.99
C ASP A 35 5.25 1.19 15.21
N PHE A 36 6.27 1.32 14.36
CA PHE A 36 7.05 0.19 13.87
C PHE A 36 7.70 -0.54 15.04
N THR A 37 7.63 -1.87 15.05
CA THR A 37 8.44 -2.70 15.96
C THR A 37 9.93 -2.43 15.74
N ASP A 38 10.77 -2.74 16.74
CA ASP A 38 12.23 -2.55 16.61
C ASP A 38 12.82 -3.33 15.43
N GLU A 39 12.26 -4.50 15.11
CA GLU A 39 12.64 -5.31 13.95
C GLU A 39 12.26 -4.66 12.62
N GLU A 40 11.05 -4.07 12.54
CA GLU A 40 10.61 -3.31 11.37
C GLU A 40 11.47 -2.06 11.18
N LYS A 41 11.81 -1.33 12.26
CA LYS A 41 12.72 -0.17 12.24
C LYS A 41 14.11 -0.58 11.73
N ALA A 42 14.71 -1.62 12.30
CA ALA A 42 16.01 -2.13 11.88
C ALA A 42 16.02 -2.56 10.40
N THR A 43 14.92 -3.16 9.93
CA THR A 43 14.74 -3.54 8.53
C THR A 43 14.67 -2.33 7.61
N LEU A 44 13.90 -1.30 7.99
CA LEU A 44 13.78 -0.06 7.23
C LEU A 44 15.12 0.70 7.16
N ASP A 45 15.84 0.78 8.27
CA ASP A 45 17.17 1.41 8.32
C ASP A 45 18.17 0.67 7.43
N ARG A 46 18.23 -0.66 7.53
CA ARG A 46 19.08 -1.48 6.66
C ARG A 46 18.76 -1.26 5.19
N ARG A 47 17.48 -1.32 4.81
CA ARG A 47 17.04 -1.11 3.42
C ARG A 47 17.34 0.32 2.93
N SER A 48 17.18 1.32 3.80
CA SER A 48 17.54 2.70 3.47
C SER A 48 19.03 2.83 3.21
N GLN A 49 19.87 2.14 3.99
CA GLN A 49 21.31 2.17 3.82
C GLN A 49 21.72 1.47 2.52
N GLU A 50 21.17 0.29 2.24
CA GLU A 50 21.39 -0.45 0.99
C GLU A 50 21.03 0.35 -0.27
N MET A 51 20.00 1.19 -0.19
CA MET A 51 19.64 2.10 -1.29
C MET A 51 20.63 3.27 -1.42
N LYS A 52 21.14 3.80 -0.30
CA LYS A 52 22.08 4.93 -0.29
C LYS A 52 23.48 4.56 -0.74
N ASP A 53 23.94 3.37 -0.37
CA ASP A 53 25.27 2.86 -0.75
C ASP A 53 25.28 2.12 -2.09
N GLY A 54 24.11 1.94 -2.71
CA GLY A 54 23.96 1.31 -4.03
C GLY A 54 24.05 -0.22 -3.99
N THR A 55 23.96 -0.84 -2.81
CA THR A 55 23.86 -2.29 -2.65
C THR A 55 22.62 -2.84 -3.36
N VAL A 56 21.54 -2.06 -3.42
CA VAL A 56 20.33 -2.40 -4.18
C VAL A 56 20.01 -1.33 -5.21
N GLU A 57 19.54 -1.76 -6.37
CA GLU A 57 19.05 -0.88 -7.42
C GLU A 57 17.53 -0.69 -7.27
N PRO A 58 17.05 0.51 -6.88
CA PRO A 58 15.62 0.75 -6.74
C PRO A 58 14.93 0.81 -8.11
N LEU A 59 13.69 0.33 -8.16
CA LEU A 59 12.87 0.49 -9.35
C LEU A 59 12.26 1.89 -9.40
N THR A 60 12.26 2.48 -10.59
CA THR A 60 11.43 3.65 -10.87
C THR A 60 9.95 3.28 -10.83
N LEU A 61 9.10 4.25 -10.55
CA LEU A 61 7.64 4.06 -10.56
C LEU A 61 7.13 3.50 -11.90
N GLU A 62 7.73 3.89 -13.02
CA GLU A 62 7.35 3.39 -14.35
C GLU A 62 7.78 1.93 -14.55
N GLN A 63 8.99 1.55 -14.12
CA GLN A 63 9.42 0.15 -14.12
C GLN A 63 8.51 -0.72 -13.26
N LEU A 64 8.12 -0.22 -12.08
CA LEU A 64 7.19 -0.92 -11.19
C LEU A 64 5.82 -1.11 -11.85
N LYS A 65 5.23 -0.06 -12.44
CA LYS A 65 3.95 -0.14 -13.16
C LYS A 65 4.00 -1.15 -14.30
N GLN A 66 5.09 -1.19 -15.05
CA GLN A 66 5.28 -2.17 -16.13
C GLN A 66 5.32 -3.60 -15.58
N GLN A 67 6.06 -3.83 -14.49
CA GLN A 67 6.18 -5.15 -13.88
C GLN A 67 4.85 -5.65 -13.33
N VAL A 68 4.08 -4.79 -12.68
CA VAL A 68 2.72 -5.10 -12.18
C VAL A 68 1.78 -5.45 -13.33
N ARG A 69 1.83 -4.72 -14.46
CA ARG A 69 1.02 -5.02 -15.64
C ARG A 69 1.35 -6.38 -16.27
N VAL A 70 2.62 -6.78 -16.25
CA VAL A 70 3.06 -8.09 -16.78
C VAL A 70 2.66 -9.24 -15.85
N ASN A 71 2.65 -9.01 -14.53
CA ASN A 71 2.39 -10.06 -13.55
C ASN A 71 0.90 -10.24 -13.19
N LEU A 72 0.06 -9.23 -13.43
CA LEU A 72 -1.37 -9.24 -13.09
C LEU A 72 -2.31 -9.05 -14.30
N GLY A 73 -1.76 -8.94 -15.51
CA GLY A 73 -2.50 -8.88 -16.77
C GLY A 73 -2.47 -10.23 -17.48
#